data_AF-A0A9E5TYW5-F1
#
_entry.id   AF-A0A9E5TYW5-F1
#
_cell.length_a   1.000
_cell.length_b   1.000
_cell.length_c   1.000
_cell.angle_alpha   90.00
_cell.angle_beta   90.00
_cell.angle_gamma   90.00
#
_symmetry.space_group_name_H-M   'P 1'
#
loop_
_entity.id
_entity.type
_entity.pdbx_description
1 polymer ?
#
loop_
_entity_poly.entity_id
_entity_poly.type
_entity_poly.pdbx_seq_one_letter_code
_entity_poly.pdbx_strand_id
1 'polypeptide(L)'
;NRERLATRVQLDRLTLDECRALMTTMLGQEQISPDLTHAIYRETEGNPFFIEEVIKSLIEAGQIYRRNGEWQSGDIADLAVPQSIK
;
A
#
# COMPACT_ATOMS: atom_id res chain seq x y z
N ASN A 1 -26.76 8.00 -27.30
CA ASN A 1 -25.42 7.65 -27.80
C ASN A 1 -24.37 8.33 -26.90
N ARG A 2 -24.21 7.85 -25.65
CA ARG A 2 -23.42 8.47 -24.56
C ARG A 2 -22.19 7.62 -24.16
N GLU A 3 -21.74 6.73 -25.03
CA GLU A 3 -20.79 5.66 -24.68
C GLU A 3 -19.31 6.02 -24.94
N ARG A 4 -18.98 7.30 -25.19
CA ARG A 4 -17.63 7.72 -25.63
C ARG A 4 -16.96 8.80 -24.77
N LEU A 5 -17.30 8.92 -23.49
CA LEU A 5 -16.67 9.92 -22.59
C LEU A 5 -15.67 9.33 -21.58
N ALA A 6 -15.42 8.03 -21.60
CA ALA A 6 -14.48 7.39 -20.68
C ALA A 6 -13.17 7.04 -21.40
N THR A 7 -12.05 7.51 -20.86
CA THR A 7 -10.70 7.07 -21.27
C THR A 7 -10.25 5.96 -20.34
N ARG A 8 -9.90 4.80 -20.91
CA ARG A 8 -9.29 3.70 -20.16
C ARG A 8 -7.82 4.01 -19.96
N VAL A 9 -7.40 4.12 -18.70
CA VAL A 9 -5.99 4.22 -18.32
C VAL A 9 -5.57 2.85 -17.79
N GLN A 10 -4.47 2.31 -18.32
CA GLN A 10 -3.85 1.10 -17.77
C GLN A 10 -2.90 1.55 -16.66
N LEU A 11 -3.00 0.91 -15.48
CA LEU A 11 -2.07 1.08 -14.39
C LEU A 11 -1.13 -0.10 -14.40
N ASP A 12 0.13 0.16 -14.74
CA ASP A 12 1.18 -0.84 -14.67
C ASP A 12 1.57 -1.15 -13.22
N ARG A 13 2.24 -2.28 -13.02
CA ARG A 13 2.85 -2.60 -11.74
C ARG A 13 3.90 -1.55 -11.42
N LEU A 14 3.86 -1.04 -10.20
CA LEU A 14 4.81 -0.10 -9.66
C LEU A 14 6.13 -0.80 -9.38
N THR A 15 7.22 -0.07 -9.55
CA THR A 15 8.52 -0.42 -8.99
C THR A 15 8.51 -0.28 -7.47
N LEU A 16 9.54 -0.79 -6.80
CA LEU A 16 9.70 -0.65 -5.36
C LEU A 16 9.70 0.83 -4.91
N ASP A 17 10.38 1.70 -5.66
CA ASP A 17 10.45 3.13 -5.34
C ASP A 17 9.11 3.84 -5.54
N GLU A 18 8.36 3.47 -6.59
CA GLU A 18 7.00 3.98 -6.81
C GLU A 18 6.02 3.47 -5.75
N CYS A 19 6.18 2.22 -5.27
CA CYS A 19 5.42 1.71 -4.12
C CYS A 19 5.68 2.56 -2.88
N ARG A 20 6.96 2.86 -2.58
CA ARG A 20 7.30 3.74 -1.45
C ARG A 20 6.66 5.12 -1.61
N ALA A 21 6.68 5.68 -2.81
CA ALA A 21 6.06 6.98 -3.09
C ALA A 21 4.54 6.95 -2.89
N LEU A 22 3.87 5.88 -3.34
CA LEU A 22 2.45 5.67 -3.11
C LEU A 22 2.13 5.56 -1.61
N MET A 23 2.87 4.74 -0.88
CA MET A 23 2.70 4.56 0.57
C MET A 23 2.90 5.86 1.35
N THR A 24 3.92 6.63 1.01
CA THR A 24 4.20 7.97 1.56
C THR A 24 3.01 8.89 1.36
N THR A 25 2.42 8.87 0.16
CA THR A 25 1.23 9.67 -0.19
C THR A 25 0.00 9.23 0.59
N MET A 26 -0.26 7.92 0.66
CA MET A 26 -1.42 7.35 1.35
C MET A 26 -1.40 7.61 2.86
N LEU A 27 -0.22 7.49 3.48
CA LEU A 27 -0.05 7.65 4.91
C LEU A 27 0.20 9.12 5.29
N GLY A 28 0.54 9.99 4.33
CA GLY A 28 0.82 11.40 4.61
C GLY A 28 2.07 11.58 5.49
N GLN A 29 3.07 10.72 5.32
CA GLN A 29 4.32 10.74 6.06
C GLN A 29 5.49 10.73 5.08
N GLU A 30 6.49 11.60 5.30
CA GLU A 30 7.62 11.78 4.38
C GLU A 30 8.51 10.54 4.23
N GLN A 31 8.56 9.69 5.26
CA GLN A 31 9.47 8.55 5.30
C GLN A 31 8.72 7.29 5.73
N ILE A 32 8.83 6.25 4.92
CA ILE A 32 8.35 4.90 5.23
C ILE A 32 9.58 4.01 5.37
N SER A 33 9.55 3.09 6.35
CA SER A 33 10.70 2.19 6.55
C SER A 33 10.92 1.32 5.30
N PRO A 34 12.19 1.12 4.88
CA PRO A 34 12.50 0.27 3.73
C PRO A 34 11.93 -1.15 3.88
N ASP A 35 11.97 -1.70 5.10
CA ASP A 35 11.48 -3.04 5.39
C ASP A 35 9.97 -3.16 5.18
N LEU A 36 9.19 -2.14 5.58
CA LEU A 36 7.75 -2.13 5.35
C LEU A 36 7.45 -1.99 3.85
N THR A 37 8.18 -1.13 3.14
CA THR A 37 8.06 -1.03 1.67
C THR A 37 8.37 -2.37 1.01
N HIS A 38 9.43 -3.06 1.42
CA HIS A 38 9.79 -4.37 0.86
C HIS A 38 8.74 -5.44 1.16
N ALA A 39 8.19 -5.48 2.38
CA ALA A 39 7.13 -6.39 2.74
C ALA A 39 5.90 -6.16 1.87
N ILE A 40 5.41 -4.92 1.79
CA ILE A 40 4.25 -4.58 0.96
C ILE A 40 4.51 -4.87 -0.52
N TYR A 41 5.69 -4.51 -1.03
CA TYR A 41 6.05 -4.77 -2.42
C TYR A 41 6.07 -6.27 -2.74
N ARG A 42 6.62 -7.10 -1.86
CA ARG A 42 6.70 -8.55 -2.05
C ARG A 42 5.32 -9.18 -2.14
N GLU A 43 4.39 -8.76 -1.29
CA GLU A 43 3.05 -9.35 -1.25
C GLU A 43 2.12 -8.82 -2.35
N THR A 44 2.35 -7.60 -2.81
CA THR A 44 1.50 -6.94 -3.81
C THR A 44 2.06 -7.01 -5.23
N GLU A 45 3.35 -7.36 -5.35
CA GLU A 45 4.12 -7.35 -6.59
C GLU A 45 3.95 -6.02 -7.37
N GLY A 46 3.87 -4.91 -6.64
CA GLY A 46 3.71 -3.57 -7.20
C GLY A 46 2.31 -3.24 -7.72
N ASN A 47 1.29 -4.07 -7.50
CA ASN A 47 -0.07 -3.76 -7.96
C ASN A 47 -0.67 -2.61 -7.11
N PRO A 48 -0.95 -1.41 -7.68
CA PRO A 48 -1.44 -0.25 -6.91
C PRO A 48 -2.70 -0.53 -6.09
N PHE A 49 -3.64 -1.29 -6.66
CA PHE A 49 -4.88 -1.65 -5.98
C PHE A 49 -4.62 -2.53 -4.76
N PHE A 50 -3.75 -3.54 -4.90
CA PHE A 50 -3.40 -4.42 -3.79
C PHE A 50 -2.59 -3.69 -2.71
N ILE A 51 -1.70 -2.77 -3.08
CA ILE A 51 -0.96 -1.93 -2.12
C ILE A 51 -1.94 -1.18 -1.23
N GLU A 52 -2.95 -0.55 -1.85
CA GLU A 52 -3.95 0.20 -1.11
C GLU A 52 -4.73 -0.69 -0.14
N GLU A 53 -5.21 -1.84 -0.61
CA GLU A 53 -6.03 -2.75 0.20
C GLU A 53 -5.24 -3.40 1.34
N VAL A 54 -3.97 -3.75 1.11
CA VAL A 54 -3.09 -4.27 2.17
C VAL A 54 -2.86 -3.21 3.24
N ILE A 55 -2.55 -1.96 2.85
CA ILE A 55 -2.35 -0.88 3.82
C ILE A 55 -3.61 -0.64 4.66
N LYS A 56 -4.79 -0.59 4.04
CA LYS A 56 -6.06 -0.47 4.76
C LYS A 56 -6.27 -1.63 5.75
N SER A 57 -6.06 -2.86 5.29
CA SER A 57 -6.21 -4.07 6.12
C SER A 57 -5.28 -4.04 7.34
N LEU A 58 -4.04 -3.60 7.17
CA LEU A 58 -3.06 -3.48 8.25
C LEU A 58 -3.41 -2.37 9.24
N ILE A 59 -4.01 -1.27 8.77
CA ILE A 59 -4.52 -0.21 9.63
C ILE A 59 -5.71 -0.72 10.46
N GLU A 60 -6.65 -1.42 9.83
CA GLU A 60 -7.81 -2.01 10.48
C GLU A 60 -7.41 -3.07 11.51
N ALA A 61 -6.40 -3.88 11.21
CA ALA A 61 -5.83 -4.87 12.12
C ALA A 61 -4.97 -4.25 13.24
N GLY A 62 -4.73 -2.93 13.22
CA GLY A 62 -3.86 -2.24 14.18
C GLY A 62 -2.37 -2.57 14.04
N GLN A 63 -1.96 -3.19 12.93
CA GLN A 63 -0.57 -3.51 12.63
C GLN A 63 0.19 -2.30 12.06
N ILE A 64 -0.52 -1.41 11.37
CA ILE A 64 -0.06 -0.04 11.07
C ILE A 64 -0.93 0.91 11.88
N TYR A 65 -0.32 1.74 12.70
CA TYR A 65 -1.05 2.63 13.61
C TYR A 65 -0.35 3.98 13.73
N ARG A 66 -1.13 5.00 14.07
CA ARG A 66 -0.61 6.34 14.26
C ARG A 66 -0.31 6.60 15.73
N ARG A 67 0.94 6.97 16.04
CA ARG A 67 1.41 7.33 17.38
C ARG A 67 2.20 8.64 17.31
N ASN A 68 1.84 9.60 18.15
CA ASN A 68 2.49 10.93 18.19
C ASN A 68 2.50 11.67 16.82
N GLY A 69 1.49 11.43 15.98
CA GLY A 69 1.39 12.04 14.65
C GLY A 69 2.10 11.27 13.54
N GLU A 70 2.91 10.27 13.88
CA GLU A 70 3.67 9.42 12.94
C GLU A 70 3.02 8.04 12.80
N TRP A 71 3.05 7.48 11.60
CA TRP A 71 2.70 6.10 11.33
C TRP A 71 3.85 5.18 11.74
N GLN A 72 3.48 4.16 12.51
CA GLN A 72 4.36 3.10 12.95
C GLN A 72 3.77 1.77 12.49
N SER A 73 4.64 0.81 12.19
CA SER A 73 4.25 -0.58 11.99
C SER A 73 4.69 -1.44 13.18
N GLY A 74 3.91 -2.47 13.50
CA GLY A 74 4.34 -3.55 14.38
C GLY A 74 5.48 -4.38 13.75
N ASP A 75 5.75 -5.56 14.31
CA ASP A 75 6.75 -6.46 13.75
C ASP A 75 6.37 -6.86 12.32
N ILE A 76 7.30 -6.67 11.40
CA ILE A 76 7.12 -6.96 9.97
C ILE A 76 7.02 -8.47 9.73
N ALA A 77 7.61 -9.28 10.64
CA ALA A 77 7.44 -10.73 10.61
C ALA A 77 5.98 -11.17 10.86
N ASP A 78 5.21 -10.34 11.58
CA ASP A 78 3.82 -10.63 11.94
C ASP A 78 2.81 -9.98 10.99
N LEU A 79 3.25 -9.23 9.96
CA LEU A 79 2.36 -8.60 8.98
C LEU A 79 1.50 -9.69 8.32
N ALA A 80 0.24 -9.79 8.73
CA ALA A 80 -0.69 -10.79 8.24
C ALA A 80 -1.28 -10.29 6.93
N VAL A 81 -0.46 -10.28 5.87
CA VAL A 81 -0.92 -9.80 4.57
C VAL A 81 -1.91 -10.80 3.99
N PRO A 82 -3.15 -10.38 3.66
CA PRO A 82 -4.15 -11.28 3.13
C PRO A 82 -3.69 -11.85 1.78
N GLN A 83 -3.69 -13.19 1.66
CA GLN A 83 -3.24 -13.90 0.45
C GLN A 83 -4.12 -13.66 -0.79
N SER A 84 -5.29 -13.03 -0.64
CA SER A 84 -6.16 -12.58 -1.75
C SER A 84 -7.23 -11.61 -1.26
N ILE A 85 -7.40 -10.49 -1.98
CA ILE A 85 -8.60 -9.64 -1.91
C ILE A 85 -9.70 -10.34 -2.72
N LYS A 86 -10.86 -10.62 -2.11
CA LYS A 86 -12.00 -11.30 -2.73
C LYS A 86 -12.93 -10.34 -3.48
#